data_AF-A0A510IRK7-F1
#
_entry.id   AF-A0A510IRK7-F1
#
_cell.length_a   1.000
_cell.length_b   1.000
_cell.length_c   1.000
_cell.angle_alpha   90.00
_cell.angle_beta   90.00
_cell.angle_gamma   90.00
#
_symmetry.space_group_name_H-M   'P 1'
#
loop_
_entity.id
_entity.type
_entity.pdbx_description
1 polymer ?
#
loop_
_entity_poly.entity_id
_entity_poly.type
_entity_poly.pdbx_seq_one_letter_code
_entity_poly.pdbx_strand_id
1 'polypeptide(L)' 'MSSPVKSGDTRISEIRCLRRQLEQEIDWLQRRTETLDDGPSENEALLKRTYNGMIFSRRALLGRMPR' A
#
# COMPACT_ATOMS: atom_id res chain seq x y z
N MET A 1 -32.71 -20.32 18.27
CA MET A 1 -31.56 -19.79 19.04
C MET A 1 -30.64 -19.10 18.04
N SER A 2 -30.70 -17.77 17.95
CA SER A 2 -29.89 -16.99 17.00
C SER A 2 -28.57 -16.64 17.66
N SER A 3 -27.50 -17.32 17.26
CA SER A 3 -26.14 -16.99 17.70
C SER A 3 -25.74 -15.62 17.13
N PRO A 4 -25.26 -14.66 17.94
CA PRO A 4 -24.76 -13.40 17.43
C PRO A 4 -23.40 -13.66 16.78
N VAL A 5 -23.36 -13.75 15.45
CA VAL A 5 -22.10 -13.91 14.71
C VAL A 5 -21.33 -12.60 14.76
N LYS A 6 -20.47 -12.48 15.78
CA LYS A 6 -19.07 -12.03 15.71
C LYS A 6 -18.76 -10.95 14.65
N SER A 7 -19.46 -9.81 14.68
CA SER A 7 -19.19 -8.67 13.78
C SER A 7 -17.80 -8.01 13.98
N GLY A 8 -17.03 -8.45 14.98
CA GLY A 8 -15.64 -8.03 15.20
C GLY A 8 -14.61 -8.86 14.43
N ASP A 9 -14.87 -10.16 14.21
CA ASP A 9 -13.90 -11.08 13.60
C ASP A 9 -13.71 -10.78 12.11
N THR A 10 -14.80 -10.46 11.41
CA THR A 10 -14.79 -10.05 10.00
C THR A 10 -14.05 -8.72 9.79
N ARG A 11 -14.21 -7.74 10.70
CA ARG A 11 -13.50 -6.46 10.59
C ARG A 11 -12.00 -6.61 10.81
N ILE A 12 -11.58 -7.49 11.71
CA ILE A 12 -10.16 -7.76 11.94
C ILE A 12 -9.54 -8.46 10.73
N SER A 13 -10.24 -9.45 10.14
CA SER A 13 -9.75 -10.13 8.93
C SER A 13 -9.68 -9.19 7.73
N GLU A 14 -10.66 -8.30 7.57
CA GLU A 14 -10.66 -7.24 6.54
C GLU A 14 -9.49 -6.27 6.73
N ILE A 15 -9.25 -5.78 7.96
CA ILE A 15 -8.11 -4.91 8.25
C ILE A 15 -6.79 -5.61 7.92
N ARG A 16 -6.62 -6.87 8.29
CA ARG A 16 -5.42 -7.66 7.97
C ARG A 16 -5.24 -7.84 6.46
N CYS A 17 -6.33 -8.07 5.73
CA CYS A 17 -6.33 -8.19 4.28
C CYS A 17 -5.87 -6.87 3.63
N LEU A 18 -6.47 -5.75 4.03
CA LEU A 18 -6.14 -4.41 3.53
C LEU A 18 -4.69 -4.01 3.86
N ARG A 19 -4.21 -4.34 5.06
CA ARG A 19 -2.79 -4.13 5.43
C ARG A 19 -1.86 -4.87 4.47
N ARG A 20 -2.13 -6.16 4.23
CA ARG A 20 -1.32 -6.99 3.31
C ARG A 20 -1.36 -6.44 1.88
N GLN A 21 -2.50 -5.98 1.41
CA GLN A 21 -2.62 -5.35 0.08
C GLN A 21 -1.78 -4.08 -0.01
N LEU A 22 -1.84 -3.19 1.00
CA LEU A 22 -0.99 -1.99 1.03
C LEU A 22 0.49 -2.33 1.04
N GLU A 23 0.91 -3.33 1.80
CA GLU A 23 2.31 -3.81 1.83
C GLU A 23 2.74 -4.32 0.45
N GLN A 24 1.92 -5.14 -0.22
CA GLN A 24 2.19 -5.62 -1.58
C GLN A 24 2.28 -4.50 -2.61
N GLU A 25 1.39 -3.50 -2.52
CA GLU A 25 1.43 -2.34 -3.41
C GLU A 25 2.67 -1.46 -3.20
N ILE A 26 3.07 -1.26 -1.94
CA ILE A 26 4.30 -0.54 -1.60
C ILE A 26 5.50 -1.27 -2.19
N ASP A 27 5.61 -2.58 -1.98
CA ASP A 27 6.71 -3.39 -2.52
C ASP A 27 6.75 -3.34 -4.06
N TRP A 28 5.59 -3.42 -4.72
CA TRP A 28 5.50 -3.33 -6.17
C TRP A 28 5.97 -1.95 -6.68
N LEU A 29 5.54 -0.87 -6.04
CA LEU A 29 5.96 0.50 -6.40
C LEU A 29 7.46 0.71 -6.18
N GLN A 30 8.03 0.18 -5.08
CA GLN A 30 9.46 0.28 -4.80
C GLN A 30 10.28 -0.42 -5.89
N ARG A 31 9.96 -1.68 -6.20
CA ARG A 31 10.62 -2.42 -7.29
C ARG A 31 10.50 -1.71 -8.63
N ARG A 32 9.32 -1.14 -8.93
CA ARG A 32 9.12 -0.39 -10.18
C ARG A 32 9.98 0.88 -10.22
N THR A 33 10.13 1.55 -9.10
CA THR A 33 10.97 2.75 -8.97
C THR A 33 12.45 2.42 -9.15
N GLU A 34 12.90 1.26 -8.67
CA GLU A 34 14.28 0.76 -8.85
C GLU A 34 14.59 0.37 -10.29
N THR A 35 13.58 0.03 -11.09
CA THR A 35 13.75 -0.28 -12.53
C THR A 35 13.77 0.94 -13.45
N LEU A 36 13.47 2.14 -12.93
CA LEU A 36 13.56 3.37 -13.71
C LEU A 36 15.00 3.86 -13.70
N ASP A 37 15.52 4.19 -14.88
CA ASP A 37 16.88 4.71 -15.03
C ASP A 37 16.98 6.13 -14.43
N ASP A 38 18.17 6.49 -13.95
CA ASP A 38 18.48 7.86 -13.51
C ASP A 38 18.94 8.74 -14.69
N GLY A 39 18.66 8.30 -15.91
CA GLY A 39 18.96 9.01 -17.14
C GLY A 39 18.23 10.36 -17.26
N PRO A 40 18.60 11.18 -18.27
CA PRO A 40 18.04 12.53 -18.46
C PRO A 40 16.57 12.54 -18.93
N SER A 41 15.88 11.40 -18.88
CA SER A 41 14.48 11.28 -19.28
C SER A 41 13.58 12.00 -18.27
N GLU A 42 13.09 13.18 -18.64
CA GLU A 42 12.15 13.95 -17.83
C GLU A 42 10.89 13.15 -17.44
N ASN A 43 10.45 12.27 -18.34
CA ASN A 43 9.31 11.37 -18.10
C ASN A 43 9.60 10.33 -17.01
N GLU A 44 10.80 9.75 -16.99
CA GLU A 44 11.20 8.79 -15.95
C GLU A 44 11.35 9.48 -14.60
N ALA A 45 11.91 10.69 -14.58
CA ALA A 45 12.00 11.51 -13.37
C ALA A 45 10.60 11.85 -12.80
N LEU A 46 9.65 12.26 -13.67
CA LEU A 46 8.27 12.53 -13.28
C LEU A 46 7.57 11.27 -12.76
N LEU A 47 7.78 10.13 -13.41
CA LEU A 47 7.21 8.85 -13.02
C LEU A 47 7.76 8.39 -11.66
N LYS A 48 9.08 8.52 -11.44
CA LYS A 48 9.75 8.23 -10.16
C LYS A 48 9.19 9.09 -9.03
N ARG A 49 9.01 10.40 -9.27
CA ARG A 49 8.37 11.31 -8.30
C ARG A 49 6.93 10.89 -8.00
N THR A 50 6.18 10.48 -9.00
CA THR A 50 4.80 10.00 -8.85
C THR A 50 4.74 8.74 -8.01
N TYR A 51 5.56 7.73 -8.30
CA TYR A 51 5.64 6.50 -7.51
C TYR A 51 6.05 6.78 -6.06
N ASN A 52 7.01 7.68 -5.82
CA ASN A 52 7.38 8.09 -4.48
C ASN A 52 6.20 8.72 -3.70
N GLY A 53 5.38 9.56 -4.36
CA GLY A 53 4.16 10.11 -3.76
C GLY A 53 3.10 9.04 -3.44
N MET A 54 2.98 8.04 -4.32
CA MET A 54 2.10 6.88 -4.13
C MET A 54 2.54 5.98 -2.96
N ILE A 55 3.86 5.76 -2.81
CA ILE A 55 4.45 5.01 -1.68
C ILE A 55 4.21 5.79 -0.38
N PHE A 56 4.47 7.09 -0.36
CA PHE A 56 4.26 7.94 0.82
C PHE A 56 2.81 7.85 1.32
N SER A 57 1.84 8.02 0.42
CA SER A 57 0.41 7.97 0.75
C SER A 57 0.01 6.60 1.34
N ARG A 58 0.52 5.50 0.77
CA ARG A 58 0.23 4.14 1.25
C ARG A 58 0.85 3.86 2.61
N ARG A 59 2.10 4.29 2.85
CA ARG A 59 2.76 4.19 4.16
C ARG A 59 1.98 4.97 5.24
N ALA A 60 1.47 6.15 4.90
CA ALA A 60 0.63 6.92 5.80
C ALA A 60 -0.68 6.21 6.15
N LEU A 61 -1.33 5.55 5.18
CA LEU A 61 -2.51 4.71 5.43
C LEU A 61 -2.19 3.51 6.32
N LEU A 62 -1.13 2.76 5.99
CA LEU A 62 -0.70 1.59 6.75
C LEU A 62 -0.35 1.94 8.21
N GLY A 63 0.28 3.10 8.43
CA GLY A 63 0.61 3.60 9.77
C GLY A 63 -0.60 3.98 10.63
N ARG A 64 -1.75 4.28 10.00
CA ARG A 64 -3.02 4.58 10.68
C ARG A 64 -3.91 3.35 10.89
N MET A 65 -3.60 2.23 10.23
CA MET A 65 -4.36 1.00 10.39
C MET A 65 -4.10 0.37 11.77
N PRO A 66 -5.14 -0.17 12.44
CA PRO A 66 -4.97 -0.97 13.65
C PRO A 66 -3.98 -2.13 13.43
N ARG A 67 -3.24 -2.48 14.49
CA ARG A 67 -2.31 -3.62 14.50
C ARG A 67 -3.02 -4.91 14.91
#